data_AF-A0A9E4HCJ6-F1
#
_entry.id   AF-A0A9E4HCJ6-F1
#
_cell.length_a   1.000
_cell.length_b   1.000
_cell.length_c   1.000
_cell.angle_alpha   90.00
_cell.angle_beta   90.00
_cell.angle_gamma   90.00
#
_symmetry.space_group_name_H-M   'P 1'
#
loop_
_entity.id
_entity.type
_entity.pdbx_description
1 polymer ?
#
loop_
_entity_poly.entity_id
_entity_poly.type
_entity_poly.pdbx_seq_one_letter_code
_entity_poly.pdbx_strand_id
1 'polypeptide(L)'
;MIEKSVELGAREIWPLQSEHSEGFFHRERLYRVAVAARKQSQRTWLPKFGKPIGWAELADIGALYDSVLLCHEQQSVETAVIIAFAGVQCKMQ
;
A
#
# COMPACT_ATOMS: atom_id res chain seq x y z
N MET A 1 -0.44 5.81 7.00
CA MET A 1 0.75 5.43 6.24
C MET A 1 1.99 6.22 6.67
N ILE A 2 2.05 7.55 6.49
CA ILE A 2 3.26 8.35 6.78
C ILE A 2 3.83 8.13 8.19
N GLU A 3 2.98 8.20 9.22
CA GLU A 3 3.38 7.99 10.61
C GLU A 3 4.10 6.65 10.79
N LYS A 4 3.47 5.56 10.31
CA LYS A 4 4.05 4.22 10.39
C LYS A 4 5.33 4.08 9.56
N SER A 5 5.38 4.67 8.38
CA SER A 5 6.60 4.69 7.55
C SER A 5 7.76 5.37 8.29
N VAL A 6 7.50 6.44 9.04
CA VAL A 6 8.51 7.12 9.87
C VAL A 6 8.97 6.22 11.02
N GLU A 7 8.04 5.57 11.73
CA GLU A 7 8.37 4.63 12.81
C GLU A 7 9.27 3.47 12.34
N LEU A 8 8.92 2.89 11.19
CA LEU A 8 9.64 1.78 10.57
C LEU A 8 10.98 2.20 9.93
N GLY A 9 11.20 3.49 9.74
CA GLY A 9 12.46 4.03 9.25
C GLY A 9 12.60 4.14 7.73
N ALA A 10 11.50 4.45 7.02
CA ALA A 10 11.51 4.70 5.57
C ALA A 10 12.26 5.99 5.17
N ARG A 11 13.39 5.88 4.46
CA ARG A 11 14.29 7.03 4.17
C ARG A 11 13.71 8.05 3.19
N GLU A 12 12.94 7.58 2.23
CA GLU A 12 12.33 8.40 1.19
C GLU A 12 10.88 7.97 0.99
N ILE A 13 10.02 8.93 0.71
CA ILE A 13 8.60 8.71 0.41
C ILE A 13 8.29 9.42 -0.91
N TRP A 14 8.01 8.62 -1.92
CA TRP A 14 7.63 9.05 -3.26
C TRP A 14 6.15 8.72 -3.48
N PRO A 15 5.26 9.72 -3.58
CA PRO A 15 3.85 9.48 -3.84
C PRO A 15 3.68 8.97 -5.26
N LEU A 16 3.08 7.79 -5.42
CA LEU A 16 2.72 7.27 -6.72
C LEU A 16 1.35 7.82 -7.13
N GLN A 17 1.29 8.45 -8.29
CA GLN A 17 0.07 8.88 -8.94
C GLN A 17 -0.22 7.93 -10.11
N SER A 18 -1.34 7.23 -10.02
CA SER A 18 -1.84 6.28 -11.01
C SER A 18 -3.18 6.74 -11.58
N GLU A 19 -3.66 6.04 -12.60
CA GLU A 19 -5.00 6.28 -13.18
C GLU A 19 -6.12 6.22 -12.13
N HIS A 20 -6.01 5.32 -11.16
CA HIS A 20 -7.01 5.11 -10.09
C HIS A 20 -6.73 5.91 -8.82
N SER A 21 -5.77 6.83 -8.84
CA SER A 21 -5.46 7.65 -7.67
C SER A 21 -6.47 8.78 -7.51
N GLU A 22 -7.18 8.79 -6.37
CA GLU A 22 -8.10 9.87 -6.02
C GLU A 22 -7.46 10.85 -5.02
N GLY A 23 -7.61 12.16 -5.27
CA GLY A 23 -7.18 13.23 -4.37
C GLY A 23 -5.81 13.83 -4.67
N PHE A 24 -5.42 14.81 -3.85
CA PHE A 24 -4.20 15.61 -4.05
C PHE A 24 -3.15 15.35 -2.99
N PHE A 25 -1.89 15.37 -3.41
CA PHE A 25 -0.74 15.30 -2.53
C PHE A 25 -0.49 16.64 -1.83
N HIS A 26 -0.78 16.72 -0.52
CA HIS A 26 -0.52 17.91 0.29
C HIS A 26 0.78 17.78 1.09
N ARG A 27 1.89 18.15 0.46
CA ARG A 27 3.26 18.01 1.01
C ARG A 27 3.40 18.54 2.45
N GLU A 28 2.91 19.74 2.71
CA GLU A 28 3.01 20.37 4.03
C GLU A 28 2.27 19.61 5.13
N ARG A 29 1.10 19.05 4.81
CA ARG A 29 0.34 18.23 5.75
C ARG A 29 1.11 16.97 6.11
N LEU A 30 1.67 16.28 5.12
CA LEU A 30 2.44 15.05 5.35
C LEU A 30 3.73 15.31 6.11
N TYR A 31 4.39 16.44 5.83
CA TYR A 31 5.55 16.87 6.59
C TYR A 31 5.20 17.08 8.08
N ARG A 32 4.07 17.74 8.38
CA ARG A 32 3.59 17.90 9.76
C ARG A 32 3.33 16.55 10.45
N VAL A 33 2.71 15.60 9.75
CA VAL A 33 2.48 14.23 10.26
C VAL A 33 3.81 13.52 10.53
N ALA A 34 4.78 13.61 9.61
CA ALA A 34 6.09 12.98 9.77
C ALA A 34 6.87 13.57 10.95
N VAL A 35 6.80 14.89 11.17
CA VAL A 35 7.42 15.56 12.33
C VAL A 35 6.81 15.06 13.63
N ALA A 36 5.47 14.93 13.70
CA ALA A 36 4.79 14.41 14.89
C ALA A 36 5.21 12.95 15.16
N ALA A 37 5.16 12.10 14.14
CA ALA A 37 5.56 10.69 14.22
C ALA A 37 7.03 10.54 14.66
N ARG A 38 7.94 11.37 14.12
CA ARG A 38 9.35 11.38 14.52
C ARG A 38 9.51 11.68 16.01
N LYS A 39 8.82 12.72 16.50
CA LYS A 39 8.87 13.11 17.91
C LYS A 39 8.41 11.98 18.82
N GLN A 40 7.36 11.26 18.43
CA GLN A 40 6.81 10.16 19.22
C GLN A 40 7.69 8.90 19.17
N SER A 41 8.30 8.60 18.02
CA SER A 41 9.15 7.42 17.82
C SER A 41 10.62 7.59 18.24
N GLN A 42 10.99 8.74 18.80
CA GLN A 42 12.37 9.08 19.20
C GLN A 42 13.42 8.96 18.06
N ARG A 43 12.99 9.04 16.80
CA ARG A 43 13.90 9.02 15.64
C ARG A 43 14.60 10.38 15.48
N THR A 44 15.81 10.38 14.95
CA THR A 44 16.62 11.61 14.75
C THR A 44 16.50 12.21 13.35
N TRP A 45 15.85 11.52 12.41
CA TRP A 45 15.78 11.93 11.00
C TRP A 45 14.34 11.95 10.47
N LEU A 46 14.12 12.62 9.34
CA LEU A 46 12.84 12.69 8.63
C LEU A 46 12.99 12.15 7.21
N PRO A 47 11.98 11.46 6.66
CA PRO A 47 12.00 11.04 5.27
C PRO A 47 12.09 12.23 4.33
N LYS A 48 12.85 12.05 3.24
CA LYS A 48 12.76 12.94 2.09
C LYS A 48 11.43 12.69 1.38
N PHE A 49 10.65 13.76 1.19
CA PHE A 49 9.42 13.71 0.40
C PHE A 49 9.69 14.15 -1.04
N GLY A 50 9.50 13.21 -1.96
CA GLY A 50 9.54 13.47 -3.40
C GLY A 50 8.29 14.20 -3.90
N LYS A 51 8.32 14.62 -5.17
CA LYS A 51 7.11 15.02 -5.91
C LYS A 51 6.27 13.78 -6.22
N PRO A 52 4.96 13.91 -6.48
CA PRO A 52 4.19 12.82 -7.07
C PRO A 52 4.83 12.36 -8.39
N ILE A 53 4.92 11.05 -8.58
CA ILE A 53 5.54 10.39 -9.74
C ILE A 53 4.57 9.40 -10.37
N GLY A 54 4.74 9.10 -11.66
CA GLY A 54 4.00 8.04 -12.35
C GLY A 54 4.73 6.69 -12.32
N TRP A 55 4.11 5.67 -12.92
CA TRP A 55 4.67 4.31 -13.01
C TRP A 55 6.02 4.23 -13.75
N ALA A 56 6.20 5.00 -14.83
CA ALA A 56 7.46 5.02 -15.57
C ALA A 56 8.60 5.56 -14.70
N GLU A 57 8.39 6.71 -14.05
CA GLU A 57 9.37 7.29 -13.12
C GLU A 57 9.65 6.38 -11.92
N LEU A 58 8.67 5.61 -11.45
CA LEU A 58 8.87 4.63 -10.38
C LEU A 58 9.82 3.51 -10.81
N ALA A 59 9.73 3.03 -12.06
CA ALA A 59 10.64 2.02 -12.58
C ALA A 59 12.08 2.54 -12.64
N ASP A 60 12.26 3.78 -13.11
CA ASP A 60 13.58 4.43 -13.17
C ASP A 60 14.19 4.61 -11.78
N ILE A 61 13.39 5.05 -10.80
CA ILE A 61 13.84 5.19 -9.40
C ILE A 61 14.14 3.81 -8.81
N GLY A 62 13.28 2.83 -9.04
CA GLY A 62 13.44 1.46 -8.55
C GLY A 62 14.72 0.81 -9.03
N ALA A 63 15.14 1.09 -10.27
CA ALA A 63 16.39 0.60 -10.84
C ALA A 63 17.65 1.11 -10.11
N LEU A 64 17.54 2.13 -9.25
CA LEU A 64 18.64 2.63 -8.43
C LEU A 64 18.86 1.83 -7.13
N TYR A 65 17.99 0.87 -6.81
CA TYR A 65 18.03 0.08 -5.59
C TYR A 65 18.30 -1.39 -5.88
N ASP A 66 18.92 -2.09 -4.93
CA ASP A 66 19.25 -3.51 -5.05
C ASP A 66 18.03 -4.42 -5.20
N SER A 67 16.90 -4.02 -4.62
CA SER A 67 15.67 -4.79 -4.64
C SER A 67 14.44 -3.89 -4.61
N VAL A 68 13.45 -4.22 -5.42
CA VAL A 68 12.13 -3.56 -5.45
C VAL A 68 11.07 -4.58 -5.07
N LEU A 69 10.29 -4.26 -4.03
CA LEU A 69 9.15 -5.08 -3.60
C LEU A 69 7.85 -4.36 -3.96
N LEU A 70 7.01 -5.03 -4.74
CA LEU A 70 5.66 -4.59 -5.05
C LEU A 70 4.66 -5.57 -4.45
N CYS A 71 3.81 -5.09 -3.54
CA CYS A 71 2.72 -5.89 -3.02
C CYS A 71 1.66 -6.06 -4.10
N HIS A 72 1.38 -7.30 -4.49
CA HIS A 72 0.31 -7.67 -5.41
C HIS A 72 -0.49 -8.80 -4.76
N GLU A 73 -1.82 -8.66 -4.74
CA GLU A 73 -2.71 -9.74 -4.35
C GLU A 73 -2.80 -10.75 -5.48
N GLN A 74 -2.35 -11.97 -5.23
CA GLN A 74 -2.49 -13.07 -6.16
C GLN A 74 -3.96 -13.53 -6.12
N GLN A 75 -4.70 -13.38 -7.22
CA GLN A 75 -6.08 -13.89 -7.32
C GLN A 75 -6.06 -15.39 -7.07
N SER A 76 -6.55 -15.81 -5.89
CA SER A 76 -6.86 -17.21 -5.65
C SER A 76 -8.07 -17.57 -6.50
N VAL A 77 -7.92 -18.55 -7.39
CA VAL A 77 -9.05 -19.20 -8.07
C VAL A 77 -10.07 -19.58 -7.00
N GLU A 78 -11.31 -19.08 -7.11
CA GLU A 78 -12.41 -19.46 -6.22
C GLU A 78 -12.49 -20.98 -6.15
N THR A 79 -12.13 -21.56 -5.00
CA THR A 79 -12.49 -22.94 -4.74
C THR A 79 -13.99 -22.95 -4.49
N ALA A 80 -14.77 -23.24 -5.53
CA ALA A 80 -16.20 -23.44 -5.38
C ALA A 80 -16.45 -24.57 -4.37
N VAL A 81 -16.92 -24.21 -3.17
CA VAL A 81 -17.47 -25.18 -2.23
C VAL A 81 -18.87 -25.53 -2.73
N ILE A 82 -18.96 -26.61 -3.52
CA ILE A 82 -20.25 -27.19 -3.90
C ILE A 82 -20.81 -27.88 -2.66
N ILE A 83 -21.73 -27.22 -1.95
CA ILE A 83 -22.54 -27.87 -0.92
C ILE A 83 -23.66 -28.61 -1.62
N ALA A 84 -23.47 -29.91 -1.86
CA ALA A 84 -24.53 -30.79 -2.36
C ALA A 84 -25.42 -31.23 -1.19
N PHE A 85 -26.66 -30.75 -1.15
CA PHE A 85 -27.69 -31.31 -0.27
C PHE A 85 -28.27 -32.56 -0.92
N ALA A 86 -28.01 -33.73 -0.34
CA ALA A 86 -28.75 -34.95 -0.67
C ALA A 86 -30.15 -34.85 -0.04
N GLY A 87 -31.07 -34.18 -0.74
CA GLY A 87 -32.48 -34.19 -0.39
C GLY A 87 -33.03 -35.61 -0.60
N VAL A 88 -33.34 -36.29 0.50
CA VAL A 88 -34.16 -37.51 0.50
C VAL A 88 -35.50 -37.15 -0.13
N GLN A 89 -35.82 -37.78 -1.27
CA GLN A 89 -37.16 -37.70 -1.85
C GLN A 89 -38.14 -38.37 -0.87
N CYS A 90 -38.91 -37.57 -0.14
CA CYS A 90 -40.13 -38.06 0.50
C CYS A 90 -41.28 -37.87 -0.49
N LYS A 91 -41.68 -38.95 -1.17
CA LYS A 91 -42.87 -38.98 -2.02
C LYS A 91 -44.13 -39.17 -1.18
N MET A 92 -45.09 -38.28 -1.42
CA MET A 92 -46.54 -38.49 -1.53
C MET A 92 -47.31 -39.07 -0.33
N GLN A 93 -48.27 -38.29 0.16
CA GLN A 93 -49.70 -38.54 -0.10
C GLN A 93 -50.42 -37.20 -0.33
#